data_AF-A0A954N547-F1
#
_entry.id   AF-A0A954N547-F1
#
_cell.length_a   1.000
_cell.length_b   1.000
_cell.length_c   1.000
_cell.angle_alpha   90.00
_cell.angle_beta   90.00
_cell.angle_gamma   90.00
#
_symmetry.space_group_name_H-M   'P 1'
#
loop_
_entity.id
_entity.type
_entity.pdbx_description
1 polymer ?
#
loop_
_entity_poly.entity_id
_entity_poly.type
_entity_poly.pdbx_seq_one_letter_code
_entity_poly.pdbx_strand_id
1 'polypeptide(L)'
;MMNIKWRNIRLIFTRELRDQLRDRRTLFMILILPMLLYPVLGIGMVQLTLLFSEQPRTVVILGAEDLPAPALIEQGRFVASWFRIPDNADKLKVISDSDVKNEANPDPKQVEIIGGAEAIREKLEQKQSLEGEYRSAVGQKDEAKLNELKPKIATLQSELSGMFSESHAQVLVIIPRKFRDNLNRVN
;
A
#
# COMPACT_ATOMS: atom_id res chain seq x y z
N MET A 1 -38.26 38.58 -51.53
CA MET A 1 -38.01 38.45 -50.08
C MET A 1 -39.26 37.88 -49.42
N MET A 2 -39.18 36.68 -48.82
CA MET A 2 -40.32 36.05 -48.17
C MET A 2 -40.61 36.76 -46.84
N ASN A 3 -41.77 37.41 -46.73
CA ASN A 3 -42.14 38.18 -45.55
C ASN A 3 -42.61 37.21 -44.44
N ILE A 4 -41.70 36.90 -43.53
CA ILE A 4 -41.96 36.01 -42.41
C ILE A 4 -42.91 36.70 -41.42
N LYS A 5 -44.12 36.16 -41.27
CA LYS A 5 -45.11 36.63 -40.29
C LYS A 5 -44.78 36.05 -38.91
N TRP A 6 -43.91 36.73 -38.16
CA TRP A 6 -43.44 36.36 -36.81
C TRP A 6 -44.56 35.98 -35.83
N ARG A 7 -45.74 36.60 -35.94
CA ARG A 7 -46.91 36.27 -35.12
C ARG A 7 -47.38 34.82 -35.32
N ASN A 8 -47.36 34.32 -36.55
CA ASN A 8 -47.77 32.95 -36.87
C ASN A 8 -46.74 31.94 -36.39
N ILE A 9 -45.44 32.25 -36.55
CA ILE A 9 -44.36 31.40 -36.03
C ILE A 9 -44.47 31.25 -34.52
N ARG A 10 -44.70 32.36 -33.80
CA ARG A 10 -44.84 32.33 -32.33
C ARG A 10 -46.03 31.47 -31.89
N LEU A 11 -47.15 31.52 -32.61
CA LEU A 11 -48.34 30.70 -32.31
C LEU A 11 -48.10 29.21 -32.54
N ILE A 12 -47.41 28.86 -33.63
CA ILE A 12 -47.05 27.47 -33.93
C ILE A 12 -46.05 26.96 -32.90
N PHE A 13 -45.02 27.74 -32.58
CA PHE A 13 -43.99 27.39 -31.60
C PHE A 13 -44.56 27.15 -30.20
N THR A 14 -45.43 28.02 -29.70
CA THR A 14 -46.02 27.83 -28.35
C THR A 14 -46.96 26.63 -28.29
N ARG A 15 -47.65 26.30 -29.39
CA ARG A 15 -48.45 25.09 -29.49
C ARG A 15 -47.56 23.85 -29.46
N GLU A 16 -46.51 23.81 -30.27
CA GLU A 16 -45.58 22.68 -30.36
C GLU A 16 -44.82 22.45 -29.05
N LEU A 17 -44.32 23.53 -28.43
CA LEU A 17 -43.65 23.46 -27.13
C LEU A 17 -44.60 22.92 -26.06
N ARG A 18 -45.86 23.37 -26.04
CA ARG A 18 -46.87 22.84 -25.11
C ARG A 18 -47.17 21.38 -25.37
N ASP A 19 -47.20 20.96 -26.63
CA ASP A 19 -47.46 19.56 -26.98
C ASP A 19 -46.29 18.66 -26.57
N GLN A 20 -45.05 19.10 -26.79
CA GLN A 20 -43.85 18.41 -26.27
C GLN A 20 -43.81 18.40 -24.73
N LEU A 21 -44.22 19.49 -24.08
CA LEU A 21 -44.32 19.54 -22.61
C LEU A 21 -45.40 18.60 -22.05
N ARG A 22 -46.45 18.32 -22.84
CA ARG A 22 -47.52 17.38 -22.47
C ARG A 22 -47.08 15.92 -22.66
N ASP A 23 -46.12 15.67 -23.55
CA ASP A 23 -45.47 14.37 -23.64
C ASP A 23 -44.47 14.16 -22.50
N ARG A 24 -45.02 13.79 -21.35
CA ARG A 24 -44.28 13.43 -20.15
C ARG A 24 -43.25 12.33 -20.37
N ARG A 25 -43.43 11.45 -21.36
CA ARG A 25 -42.47 10.36 -21.64
C ARG A 25 -41.19 10.94 -22.24
N THR A 26 -41.36 11.85 -23.20
CA THR A 26 -40.25 12.53 -23.87
C THR A 26 -39.54 13.51 -22.94
N LEU A 27 -40.29 14.32 -22.18
CA LEU A 27 -39.68 15.20 -21.16
C LEU A 27 -38.94 14.42 -20.07
N PHE A 28 -39.51 13.31 -19.60
CA PHE A 28 -38.86 12.47 -18.59
C PHE A 28 -37.53 11.92 -19.14
N MET A 29 -37.52 11.42 -20.37
CA MET A 29 -36.30 10.87 -20.98
C MET A 29 -35.22 11.94 -21.22
N ILE A 30 -35.60 13.15 -21.62
CA ILE A 30 -34.63 14.21 -21.96
C ILE A 30 -34.11 14.96 -20.72
N LEU A 31 -34.93 15.12 -19.68
CA LEU A 31 -34.57 15.93 -18.51
C LEU A 31 -34.33 15.07 -17.26
N ILE A 32 -35.30 14.22 -16.89
CA ILE A 32 -35.28 13.50 -15.61
C ILE A 32 -34.33 12.32 -15.66
N LEU A 33 -34.38 11.52 -16.73
CA LEU A 33 -33.52 10.36 -16.90
C LEU A 33 -32.02 10.72 -16.84
N PRO A 34 -31.48 11.69 -17.60
CA PRO A 34 -30.07 12.04 -17.49
C PRO A 34 -29.72 12.67 -16.15
N MET A 35 -30.62 13.47 -15.56
CA MET A 35 -30.41 14.06 -14.24
C MET A 35 -30.31 13.00 -13.13
N LEU A 36 -30.92 11.83 -13.29
CA LEU A 36 -30.75 10.70 -12.36
C LEU A 36 -29.61 9.76 -12.77
N LEU A 37 -29.56 9.39 -14.05
CA LEU A 37 -28.64 8.38 -14.57
C LEU A 37 -27.20 8.86 -14.52
N TYR A 38 -26.92 10.11 -14.89
CA TYR A 38 -25.54 10.60 -14.95
C TYR A 38 -24.90 10.73 -13.57
N PRO A 39 -25.59 11.23 -12.53
CA PRO A 39 -25.04 11.18 -11.17
C PRO A 39 -24.81 9.76 -10.68
N VAL A 40 -25.74 8.83 -10.94
CA VAL A 40 -25.57 7.42 -10.53
C VAL A 40 -24.35 6.80 -11.22
N LEU A 41 -24.21 7.00 -12.53
CA LEU A 41 -23.04 6.54 -13.28
C LEU A 41 -21.75 7.22 -12.80
N GLY A 42 -21.78 8.51 -12.53
CA GLY A 42 -20.63 9.26 -12.03
C GLY A 42 -20.16 8.76 -10.67
N ILE A 43 -21.08 8.57 -9.72
CA ILE A 43 -20.80 7.99 -8.40
C ILE A 43 -20.26 6.56 -8.57
N GLY A 44 -20.87 5.76 -9.45
CA GLY A 44 -20.41 4.41 -9.76
C GLY A 44 -18.97 4.38 -10.29
N MET A 45 -18.62 5.30 -11.20
CA MET A 45 -17.26 5.43 -11.73
C MET A 45 -16.25 5.84 -10.65
N VAL A 46 -16.61 6.78 -9.76
CA VAL A 46 -15.75 7.17 -8.64
C VAL A 46 -15.53 5.99 -7.70
N GLN A 47 -16.59 5.23 -7.37
CA GLN A 47 -16.46 4.03 -6.53
C GLN A 47 -15.56 2.97 -7.17
N LEU A 48 -15.71 2.73 -8.48
CA LEU A 48 -14.86 1.81 -9.22
C LEU A 48 -13.39 2.26 -9.21
N THR A 49 -13.15 3.55 -9.41
CA THR A 49 -11.82 4.14 -9.38
C THR A 49 -11.18 3.97 -8.00
N LEU A 50 -11.91 4.22 -6.92
CA LEU A 50 -11.41 4.02 -5.56
C LEU A 50 -11.13 2.55 -5.25
N LEU A 51 -11.97 1.63 -5.76
CA LEU A 51 -11.78 0.19 -5.59
C LEU A 51 -10.53 -0.32 -6.34
N PHE A 52 -10.27 0.21 -7.53
CA PHE A 52 -9.10 -0.13 -8.35
C PHE A 52 -7.86 0.71 -8.05
N SER A 53 -7.99 1.77 -7.25
CA SER A 53 -6.86 2.56 -6.79
C SER A 53 -6.00 1.67 -5.90
N GLU A 54 -4.82 1.31 -6.39
CA GLU A 54 -3.84 0.53 -5.63
C GLU A 54 -3.47 1.31 -4.36
N GLN A 55 -3.88 0.80 -3.19
CA GLN A 55 -3.46 1.42 -1.94
C GLN A 55 -1.95 1.26 -1.78
N PRO A 56 -1.23 2.33 -1.41
CA PRO A 56 0.21 2.25 -1.25
C PRO A 56 0.54 1.24 -0.16
N ARG A 57 1.38 0.26 -0.49
CA ARG A 57 1.78 -0.81 0.43
C ARG A 57 2.78 -0.27 1.43
N THR A 58 2.57 -0.59 2.71
CA THR A 58 3.50 -0.16 3.77
C THR A 58 4.65 -1.14 3.89
N VAL A 59 5.86 -0.64 3.64
CA VAL A 59 7.13 -1.34 3.83
C VAL A 59 7.80 -0.78 5.08
N VAL A 60 8.11 -1.66 6.03
CA VAL A 60 8.82 -1.30 7.25
C VAL A 60 10.29 -1.68 7.10
N ILE A 61 11.20 -0.75 7.40
CA ILE A 61 12.64 -0.97 7.32
C ILE A 61 13.25 -0.74 8.70
N LEU A 62 13.94 -1.77 9.21
CA LEU A 62 14.73 -1.68 10.43
C LEU A 62 16.22 -1.63 10.10
N GLY A 63 16.97 -0.76 10.78
CA GLY A 63 18.39 -0.56 10.55
C GLY A 63 18.68 0.29 9.32
N ALA A 64 17.79 1.23 8.98
CA ALA A 64 17.97 2.11 7.82
C ALA A 64 19.23 2.98 7.91
N GLU A 65 19.74 3.25 9.12
CA GLU A 65 21.01 3.94 9.37
C GLU A 65 22.25 3.20 8.84
N ASP A 66 22.16 1.86 8.70
CA ASP A 66 23.22 0.99 8.23
C ASP A 66 23.19 0.79 6.69
N LEU A 67 22.34 1.53 5.97
CA LEU A 67 22.29 1.47 4.50
C LEU A 67 23.55 2.13 3.88
N PRO A 68 24.20 1.48 2.91
CA PRO A 68 25.31 2.08 2.16
C PRO A 68 24.79 3.12 1.15
N ALA A 69 25.71 3.93 0.62
CA ALA A 69 25.42 4.77 -0.55
C ALA A 69 25.40 3.91 -1.83
N PRO A 70 24.61 4.27 -2.87
CA PRO A 70 23.69 5.41 -2.94
C PRO A 70 22.38 5.22 -2.16
N ALA A 71 21.70 6.31 -1.81
CA ALA A 71 20.50 6.30 -0.97
C ALA A 71 19.39 5.40 -1.57
N LEU A 72 18.91 4.45 -0.76
CA LEU A 72 17.79 3.58 -1.14
C LEU A 72 16.44 4.23 -0.85
N ILE A 73 16.38 5.02 0.22
CA ILE A 73 15.17 5.68 0.72
C ILE A 73 15.43 7.15 0.97
N GLU A 74 14.43 7.97 0.65
CA GLU A 74 14.42 9.41 0.90
C GLU A 74 12.99 9.81 1.31
N GLN A 75 12.86 10.58 2.40
CA GLN A 75 11.59 11.17 2.85
C GLN A 75 10.44 10.14 3.00
N GLY A 76 10.72 8.95 3.56
CA GLY A 76 9.71 7.91 3.76
C GLY A 76 9.23 7.22 2.47
N ARG A 77 10.02 7.29 1.39
CA ARG A 77 9.80 6.55 0.13
C ARG A 77 11.09 5.93 -0.38
N PHE A 78 10.97 4.97 -1.27
CA PHE A 78 12.12 4.51 -2.05
C PHE A 78 12.48 5.54 -3.13
N VAL A 79 13.77 5.69 -3.41
CA VAL A 79 14.22 6.57 -4.50
C VAL A 79 13.76 6.02 -5.85
N ALA A 80 13.08 6.85 -6.64
CA ALA A 80 12.41 6.42 -7.88
C ALA A 80 13.37 5.85 -8.94
N SER A 81 14.65 6.22 -8.91
CA SER A 81 15.68 5.70 -9.82
C SER A 81 15.95 4.20 -9.67
N TRP A 82 15.57 3.61 -8.53
CA TRP A 82 15.66 2.15 -8.33
C TRP A 82 14.55 1.38 -9.04
N PHE A 83 13.52 2.05 -9.56
CA PHE A 83 12.40 1.42 -10.24
C PHE A 83 12.53 1.54 -11.74
N ARG A 84 12.21 0.45 -12.44
CA ARG A 84 12.06 0.46 -13.91
C ARG A 84 10.99 1.44 -14.37
N ILE A 85 9.95 1.63 -13.57
CA ILE A 85 8.87 2.60 -13.76
C ILE A 85 8.84 3.49 -12.50
N PRO A 86 9.26 4.77 -12.59
CA PRO A 86 9.38 5.67 -11.43
C PRO A 86 8.11 5.76 -10.57
N ASP A 87 6.93 5.82 -11.19
CA ASP A 87 5.63 5.93 -10.52
C ASP A 87 5.32 4.74 -9.57
N ASN A 88 6.02 3.62 -9.70
CA ASN A 88 5.87 2.51 -8.77
C ASN A 88 6.41 2.82 -7.37
N ALA A 89 7.34 3.76 -7.25
CA ALA A 89 7.83 4.22 -5.94
C ALA A 89 6.68 4.82 -5.12
N ASP A 90 5.74 5.53 -5.75
CA ASP A 90 4.59 6.15 -5.09
C ASP A 90 3.57 5.13 -4.56
N LYS A 91 3.65 3.89 -5.05
CA LYS A 91 2.82 2.77 -4.58
C LYS A 91 3.37 2.12 -3.31
N LEU A 92 4.53 2.56 -2.81
CA LEU A 92 5.18 2.01 -1.63
C LEU A 92 5.43 3.12 -0.62
N LYS A 93 4.81 3.01 0.55
CA LYS A 93 5.08 3.87 1.70
C LYS A 93 6.15 3.20 2.56
N VAL A 94 7.25 3.91 2.83
CA VAL A 94 8.31 3.38 3.70
C VAL A 94 8.17 3.99 5.10
N ILE A 95 8.26 3.13 6.12
CA ILE A 95 8.40 3.52 7.52
C ILE A 95 9.74 2.97 7.99
N SER A 96 10.70 3.84 8.28
CA SER A 96 12.01 3.43 8.77
C SER A 96 12.18 3.75 10.24
N ASP A 97 12.94 2.91 10.96
CA ASP A 97 13.23 3.15 12.38
C ASP A 97 14.06 4.42 12.59
N SER A 98 14.95 4.75 11.65
CA SER A 98 15.75 5.98 11.69
C SER A 98 14.89 7.23 11.50
N ASP A 99 13.90 7.21 10.59
CA ASP A 99 13.03 8.36 10.37
C ASP A 99 12.16 8.64 11.60
N VAL A 100 11.57 7.60 12.19
CA VAL A 100 10.74 7.72 13.40
C VAL A 100 11.56 8.21 14.60
N LYS A 101 12.82 7.78 14.74
CA LYS A 101 13.73 8.25 15.80
C LYS A 101 14.15 9.72 15.62
N ASN A 102 14.29 10.18 14.38
CA ASN A 102 14.73 11.53 14.05
C ASN A 102 13.58 12.55 13.97
N GLU A 103 12.33 12.09 13.93
CA GLU A 103 11.14 12.94 13.88
C GLU A 103 10.83 13.54 15.26
N ALA A 104 10.63 14.87 15.33
CA ALA A 104 10.42 15.57 16.60
C ALA A 104 9.07 15.23 17.28
N ASN A 105 8.08 14.80 16.49
CA ASN A 105 6.78 14.36 16.98
C ASN A 105 6.28 13.21 16.10
N PRO A 106 6.77 11.98 16.33
CA PRO A 106 6.45 10.84 15.49
C PRO A 106 4.99 10.45 15.62
N ASP A 107 4.39 10.03 14.51
CA ASP A 107 3.04 9.48 14.48
C ASP A 107 2.96 8.25 15.42
N PRO A 108 2.07 8.23 16.43
CA PRO A 108 1.94 7.11 17.37
C PRO A 108 1.76 5.76 16.67
N LYS A 109 1.08 5.75 15.52
CA LYS A 109 0.88 4.54 14.73
C LYS A 109 2.20 4.02 14.13
N GLN A 110 3.10 4.90 13.72
CA GLN A 110 4.41 4.49 13.19
C GLN A 110 5.31 3.94 14.31
N VAL A 111 5.23 4.53 15.50
CA VAL A 111 5.95 4.03 16.69
C VAL A 111 5.49 2.62 17.05
N GLU A 112 4.18 2.36 17.04
CA GLU A 112 3.62 1.02 17.29
C GLU A 112 4.08 0.00 16.24
N ILE A 113 4.06 0.38 14.95
CA ILE A 113 4.52 -0.47 13.85
C ILE A 113 6.01 -0.82 14.00
N ILE A 114 6.86 0.17 14.32
CA ILE A 114 8.29 -0.06 14.54
C ILE A 114 8.52 -0.95 15.76
N GLY A 115 7.81 -0.74 16.87
CA GLY A 115 7.92 -1.58 18.06
C GLY A 115 7.54 -3.04 17.79
N GLY A 116 6.46 -3.27 17.04
CA GLY A 116 6.09 -4.61 16.59
C GLY A 116 7.14 -5.26 15.69
N ALA A 117 7.72 -4.49 14.77
CA ALA A 117 8.80 -4.94 13.91
C ALA A 117 10.08 -5.29 14.69
N GLU A 118 10.43 -4.52 15.73
CA GLU A 118 11.57 -4.80 16.61
C GLU A 118 11.38 -6.10 17.40
N ALA A 119 10.17 -6.38 17.89
CA ALA A 119 9.86 -7.64 18.55
C ALA A 119 9.99 -8.85 17.60
N ILE A 120 9.58 -8.68 16.33
CA ILE A 120 9.77 -9.70 15.28
C ILE A 120 11.27 -9.93 15.03
N ARG A 121 12.07 -8.85 14.97
CA ARG A 121 13.52 -8.95 14.79
C ARG A 121 14.18 -9.77 15.89
N GLU A 122 13.84 -9.54 17.15
CA GLU A 122 14.42 -10.28 18.28
C GLU A 122 14.18 -11.80 18.16
N LYS A 123 12.93 -12.19 17.86
CA LYS A 123 12.59 -13.61 17.64
C LYS A 123 13.24 -14.19 16.39
N LEU A 124 13.45 -13.38 15.35
CA LEU A 124 14.15 -13.81 14.15
C LEU A 124 15.63 -14.08 14.44
N GLU A 125 16.28 -13.22 15.23
CA GLU A 125 17.66 -13.42 15.70
C GLU A 125 17.77 -14.71 16.55
N GLN A 126 16.81 -14.97 17.44
CA GLN A 126 16.73 -16.22 18.21
C GLN A 126 16.52 -17.45 17.32
N LYS A 127 15.67 -17.35 16.30
CA LYS A 127 15.48 -18.43 15.32
C LYS A 127 16.79 -18.69 14.56
N GLN A 128 17.48 -17.64 14.13
CA GLN A 128 18.73 -17.76 13.39
C GLN A 128 19.84 -18.44 14.22
N SER A 129 19.92 -18.16 15.53
CA SER A 129 20.87 -18.84 16.41
C SER A 129 20.55 -20.34 16.54
N LEU A 130 19.28 -20.69 16.76
CA LEU A 130 18.84 -22.09 16.84
C LEU A 130 19.02 -22.84 15.52
N GLU A 131 18.80 -22.19 14.39
CA GLU A 131 19.10 -22.78 13.08
C GLU A 131 20.60 -23.00 12.88
N GLY A 132 21.45 -22.11 13.37
CA GLY A 132 22.90 -22.28 13.39
C GLY A 132 23.35 -23.48 14.23
N GLU A 133 22.76 -23.64 15.41
CA GLU A 133 22.96 -24.80 16.27
C GLU A 133 22.45 -26.09 15.61
N TYR A 134 21.27 -26.05 14.98
CA TYR A 134 20.70 -27.18 14.25
C TYR A 134 21.61 -27.62 13.11
N ARG A 135 22.11 -26.67 12.29
CA ARG A 135 23.08 -26.96 11.21
C ARG A 135 24.36 -27.59 11.75
N SER A 136 24.85 -27.11 12.89
CA SER A 136 26.04 -27.66 13.54
C SER A 136 25.80 -29.08 14.06
N ALA A 137 24.62 -29.35 14.63
CA ALA A 137 24.20 -30.67 15.09
C ALA A 137 24.03 -31.67 13.92
N VAL A 138 23.55 -31.21 12.76
CA VAL A 138 23.50 -32.04 11.53
C VAL A 138 24.92 -32.47 11.13
N GLY A 139 25.88 -31.54 11.12
CA GLY A 139 27.28 -31.85 10.82
C GLY A 139 27.92 -32.84 11.81
N GLN A 140 27.51 -32.78 13.08
CA GLN A 140 27.98 -33.67 14.14
C GLN A 140 27.21 -35.00 14.26
N LYS A 141 26.14 -35.20 13.47
CA LYS A 141 25.20 -36.33 13.59
C LYS A 141 24.62 -36.50 15.01
N ASP A 142 24.41 -35.40 15.72
CA ASP A 142 23.86 -35.38 17.08
C ASP A 142 22.32 -35.47 17.03
N GLU A 143 21.79 -36.69 16.90
CA GLU A 143 20.34 -36.93 16.76
C GLU A 143 19.52 -36.43 17.96
N ALA A 144 20.09 -36.43 19.17
CA ALA A 144 19.41 -35.95 20.37
C ALA A 144 19.13 -34.44 20.27
N LYS A 145 20.13 -33.64 19.89
CA LYS A 145 19.95 -32.20 19.67
C LYS A 145 19.03 -31.89 18.49
N LEU A 146 19.09 -32.69 17.42
CA LEU A 146 18.21 -32.49 16.26
C LEU A 146 16.73 -32.67 16.63
N ASN A 147 16.42 -33.67 17.45
CA ASN A 147 15.06 -33.92 17.94
C ASN A 147 14.58 -32.83 18.92
N GLU A 148 15.49 -32.20 19.66
CA GLU A 148 15.17 -31.10 20.56
C GLU A 148 14.96 -29.76 19.83
N LEU A 149 15.82 -29.43 18.87
CA LEU A 149 15.83 -28.13 18.19
C LEU A 149 14.73 -28.00 17.13
N LYS A 150 14.39 -29.09 16.43
CA LYS A 150 13.37 -29.10 15.38
C LYS A 150 12.00 -28.56 15.85
N PRO A 151 11.41 -29.03 16.97
CA PRO A 151 10.14 -28.48 17.45
C PRO A 151 10.28 -27.02 17.92
N LYS A 152 11.41 -26.64 18.55
CA LYS A 152 11.66 -25.26 18.98
C LYS A 152 11.64 -24.28 17.79
N ILE A 153 12.32 -24.63 16.70
CA ILE A 153 12.34 -23.82 15.47
C ILE A 153 10.94 -23.74 14.84
N ALA A 154 10.20 -24.85 14.81
CA ALA A 154 8.85 -24.88 14.26
C ALA A 154 7.87 -23.99 15.05
N THR A 155 7.93 -24.04 16.39
CA THR A 155 7.12 -23.19 17.27
C THR A 155 7.44 -21.71 17.06
N LEU A 156 8.74 -21.35 17.02
CA LEU A 156 9.17 -19.97 16.75
C LEU A 156 8.71 -19.49 15.38
N GLN A 157 8.74 -20.34 14.35
CA GLN A 157 8.24 -19.98 13.04
C GLN A 157 6.74 -19.68 13.03
N SER A 158 5.93 -20.47 13.76
CA SER A 158 4.50 -20.21 13.90
C SER A 158 4.23 -18.90 14.66
N GLU A 159 4.99 -18.64 15.72
CA GLU A 159 4.89 -17.41 16.51
C GLU A 159 5.26 -16.17 15.69
N LEU A 160 6.38 -16.23 14.96
CA LEU A 160 6.80 -15.17 14.03
C LEU A 160 5.74 -14.88 12.96
N SER A 161 5.12 -15.94 12.41
CA SER A 161 4.04 -15.78 11.42
C SER A 161 2.81 -15.10 12.03
N GLY A 162 2.48 -15.42 13.29
CA GLY A 162 1.39 -14.76 14.02
C GLY A 162 1.67 -13.29 14.25
N MET A 163 2.84 -12.96 14.82
CA MET A 163 3.25 -11.59 15.09
C MET A 163 3.33 -10.73 13.82
N PHE A 164 3.84 -11.28 12.72
CA PHE A 164 3.86 -10.56 11.45
C PHE A 164 2.45 -10.29 10.91
N SER A 165 1.53 -11.24 11.07
CA SER A 165 0.13 -11.08 10.64
C SER A 165 -0.64 -10.05 11.46
N GLU A 166 -0.31 -9.94 12.76
CA GLU A 166 -0.84 -8.89 13.66
C GLU A 166 -0.18 -7.53 13.42
N SER A 167 1.05 -7.52 12.91
CA SER A 167 1.71 -6.28 12.53
C SER A 167 1.00 -5.63 11.34
N HIS A 168 0.80 -4.31 11.39
CA HIS A 168 0.26 -3.56 10.25
C HIS A 168 1.27 -3.41 9.09
N ALA A 169 2.42 -4.09 9.17
CA ALA A 169 3.44 -4.11 8.14
C ALA A 169 3.08 -5.15 7.06
N GLN A 170 3.08 -4.74 5.79
CA GLN A 170 2.85 -5.67 4.68
C GLN A 170 4.15 -6.33 4.21
N VAL A 171 5.27 -5.61 4.38
CA VAL A 171 6.62 -6.11 4.12
C VAL A 171 7.52 -5.59 5.23
N LEU A 172 8.31 -6.47 5.84
CA LEU A 172 9.34 -6.12 6.82
C LEU A 172 10.72 -6.42 6.24
N VAL A 173 11.55 -5.39 6.14
CA VAL A 173 12.94 -5.48 5.71
C VAL A 173 13.83 -5.22 6.93
N ILE A 174 14.67 -6.19 7.27
CA ILE A 174 15.59 -6.07 8.41
C ILE A 174 17.01 -5.98 7.87
N ILE A 175 17.66 -4.87 8.15
CA ILE A 175 19.04 -4.63 7.79
C ILE A 175 19.92 -5.09 8.96
N PRO A 176 20.89 -6.00 8.71
CA PRO A 176 21.83 -6.43 9.74
C PRO A 176 22.61 -5.26 10.31
N ARG A 177 22.96 -5.33 11.60
CA ARG A 177 23.79 -4.31 12.23
C ARG A 177 25.15 -4.23 11.54
N LYS A 178 25.67 -3.02 11.33
CA LYS A 178 26.97 -2.78 10.70
C LYS A 178 27.06 -3.28 9.25
N PHE A 179 25.91 -3.36 8.55
CA PHE A 179 25.87 -3.84 7.17
C PHE A 179 26.77 -3.00 6.24
N ARG A 180 26.69 -1.67 6.34
CA ARG A 180 27.57 -0.74 5.60
C ARG A 180 29.05 -1.00 5.82
N ASP A 181 29.46 -1.22 7.07
CA ASP A 181 30.87 -1.46 7.41
C ASP A 181 31.38 -2.78 6.83
N ASN A 182 30.53 -3.81 6.78
CA ASN A 182 30.88 -5.11 6.19
C ASN A 182 31.06 -4.99 4.67
N LEU A 183 30.15 -4.28 3.99
CA LEU A 183 30.23 -4.04 2.55
C LEU A 183 31.53 -3.33 2.14
N ASN A 184 31.95 -2.33 2.91
CA ASN A 184 33.19 -1.61 2.69
C ASN A 184 34.46 -2.43 2.95
N ARG A 185 34.36 -3.60 3.60
CA ARG A 185 35.50 -4.52 3.78
C ARG A 185 35.64 -5.52 2.64
N VAL A 186 34.55 -5.78 1.91
CA VAL A 186 34.51 -6.79 0.84
C VAL A 186 34.78 -6.18 -0.53
N ASN A 187 34.47 -4.89 -0.71
CA ASN A 187 34.83 -4.09 -1.89
C ASN A 187 36.19 -3.41 -1.73
#